data_AF-A0A2W7A0L2-F1
#
_entry.id   AF-A0A2W7A0L2-F1
#
_cell.length_a   1.000
_cell.length_b   1.000
_cell.length_c   1.000
_cell.angle_alpha   90.00
_cell.angle_beta   90.00
_cell.angle_gamma   90.00
#
_symmetry.space_group_name_H-M   'P 1'
#
loop_
_entity.id
_entity.type
_entity.pdbx_description
1 polymer ?
#
loop_
_entity_poly.entity_id
_entity_poly.type
_entity_poly.pdbx_seq_one_letter_code
_entity_poly.pdbx_strand_id
1 'polypeptide(L)'
;MLKMTVATVVGSVAALGLIATSGDRANAQSINNGWTYQYDAVGDGSGGSQYDIKGMAMSVQGDKLFVAMTGGTPLTGVNYASAQGGSIGWGDLFFNFSGKNFNDAAAAGQLFGVRFASTNDSKVGLGVYSGVQATSVALQNSGYGSLDQYYSHSAFNKQNTQGTALATRNAVNDYYGGAGSIKNVINSGSKVSDVSLLSAQNLSAMGLSFGGGAANDNIFGFSFDRGALPGGSFMANVFLECGNDAMAFSGSSAAAPEPTTMAGAALGIAAIGGLKRARRRKQAAAS
;
A
#
# COMPACT_ATOMS: atom_id res chain seq x y z
N MET A 1 39.09 28.37 70.17
CA MET A 1 37.66 28.26 70.54
C MET A 1 36.84 29.07 69.54
N LEU A 2 36.18 28.40 68.60
CA LEU A 2 35.01 28.90 67.88
C LEU A 2 34.22 27.68 67.39
N LYS A 3 32.92 27.68 67.65
CA LYS A 3 31.96 26.60 67.39
C LYS A 3 31.38 26.69 65.97
N MET A 4 30.74 25.58 65.56
CA MET A 4 29.60 25.46 64.62
C MET A 4 29.99 25.47 63.11
N THR A 5 29.43 24.65 62.20
CA THR A 5 28.17 23.89 62.14
C THR A 5 28.27 22.74 61.12
N VAL A 6 27.45 21.69 61.31
CA VAL A 6 27.11 20.62 60.36
C VAL A 6 26.48 21.18 59.07
N ALA A 7 26.83 20.64 57.90
CA ALA A 7 25.99 20.72 56.70
C ALA A 7 26.10 19.45 55.85
N THR A 8 25.02 18.67 55.92
CA THR A 8 24.69 17.52 55.09
C THR A 8 24.62 17.91 53.61
N VAL A 9 25.35 17.23 52.73
CA VAL A 9 25.16 17.36 51.28
C VAL A 9 24.13 16.32 50.83
N VAL A 10 22.87 16.74 50.75
CA VAL A 10 21.84 16.12 49.91
C VAL A 10 21.74 16.97 48.65
N GLY A 11 21.98 16.37 47.49
CA GLY A 11 21.93 17.05 46.19
C GLY A 11 21.69 16.07 45.06
N SER A 12 20.55 15.39 45.08
CA SER A 12 20.05 14.60 43.95
C SER A 12 19.54 15.56 42.87
N VAL A 13 20.26 15.70 41.76
CA VAL A 13 19.75 16.35 40.56
C VAL A 13 18.77 15.39 39.89
N ALA A 14 17.47 15.62 40.10
CA ALA A 14 16.42 15.00 39.30
C ALA A 14 16.34 15.73 37.96
N ALA A 15 17.07 15.23 36.96
CA ALA A 15 16.82 15.57 35.57
C ALA A 15 15.50 14.89 35.14
N LEU A 16 14.39 15.62 35.27
CA LEU A 16 13.12 15.29 34.63
C LEU A 16 13.31 15.42 33.10
N GLY A 17 13.78 14.34 32.48
CA GLY A 17 13.69 14.18 31.04
C GLY A 17 12.21 14.11 30.67
N LEU A 18 11.72 15.15 30.01
CA LEU A 18 10.48 15.10 29.23
C LEU A 18 10.63 13.98 28.20
N ILE A 19 10.09 12.81 28.50
CA ILE A 19 9.79 11.81 27.48
C ILE A 19 8.61 12.40 26.72
N ALA A 20 8.91 13.09 25.62
CA ALA A 20 7.94 13.36 24.59
C ALA A 20 7.43 12.00 24.11
N THR A 21 6.25 11.61 24.59
CA THR A 21 5.47 10.52 24.02
C THR A 21 5.03 10.97 22.63
N SER A 22 5.95 10.90 21.67
CA SER A 22 5.55 10.66 20.30
C SER A 22 4.84 9.31 20.36
N GLY A 23 3.52 9.34 20.23
CA GLY A 23 2.73 8.12 20.18
C GLY A 23 3.23 7.32 18.99
N ASP A 24 4.00 6.27 19.27
CA ASP A 24 4.32 5.24 18.31
C ASP A 24 2.99 4.72 17.78
N ARG A 25 2.61 5.17 16.58
CA ARG A 25 1.67 4.43 15.77
C ARG A 25 2.41 3.16 15.37
N ALA A 26 2.30 2.15 16.21
CA ALA A 26 2.64 0.79 15.84
C ALA A 26 1.84 0.44 14.58
N ASN A 27 2.48 0.54 13.41
CA ASN A 27 1.96 -0.05 12.18
C ASN A 27 2.16 -1.57 12.29
N ALA A 28 1.32 -2.21 13.09
CA ALA A 28 1.17 -3.65 13.10
C ALA A 28 0.30 -4.06 11.88
N GLN A 29 0.89 -4.03 10.69
CA GLN A 29 0.42 -4.80 9.55
C GLN A 29 1.64 -5.45 8.89
N SER A 30 2.17 -6.49 9.54
CA SER A 30 2.84 -7.58 8.84
C SER A 30 1.89 -8.75 8.94
N ILE A 31 1.08 -8.99 7.91
CA ILE A 31 0.24 -10.18 7.89
C ILE A 31 0.86 -11.13 6.88
N ASN A 32 1.72 -12.02 7.39
CA ASN A 32 2.45 -13.08 6.70
C ASN A 32 3.70 -12.63 5.91
N ASN A 33 4.88 -12.93 6.45
CA ASN A 33 6.20 -12.73 5.81
C ASN A 33 6.49 -11.29 5.32
N GLY A 34 6.01 -10.26 6.04
CA GLY A 34 6.27 -8.87 5.68
C GLY A 34 5.42 -8.34 4.51
N TRP A 35 4.36 -9.05 4.13
CA TRP A 35 3.37 -8.61 3.16
C TRP A 35 2.11 -8.06 3.86
N THR A 36 1.47 -7.10 3.22
CA THR A 36 0.13 -6.60 3.56
C THR A 36 -0.76 -6.83 2.37
N TYR A 37 -1.92 -7.45 2.60
CA TYR A 37 -2.83 -7.92 1.56
C TYR A 37 -4.13 -7.12 1.54
N GLN A 38 -4.67 -6.92 0.35
CA GLN A 38 -6.01 -6.44 0.06
C GLN A 38 -6.66 -7.40 -0.91
N TYR A 39 -7.95 -7.67 -0.71
CA TYR A 39 -8.73 -8.57 -1.54
C TYR A 39 -9.95 -7.85 -2.07
N ASP A 40 -10.32 -8.20 -3.29
CA ASP A 40 -11.51 -7.68 -3.96
C ASP A 40 -12.76 -8.48 -3.61
N ALA A 41 -13.92 -7.95 -3.97
CA ALA A 41 -15.11 -8.78 -4.05
C ALA A 41 -14.94 -9.83 -5.17
N VAL A 42 -15.66 -10.95 -5.07
CA VAL A 42 -15.58 -12.00 -6.09
C VAL A 42 -16.68 -11.79 -7.13
N GLY A 43 -16.30 -11.79 -8.41
CA GLY A 43 -17.21 -11.76 -9.56
C GLY A 43 -18.02 -10.48 -9.67
N ASP A 44 -17.45 -9.37 -9.24
CA ASP A 44 -17.93 -8.00 -9.42
C ASP A 44 -17.31 -7.32 -10.64
N GLY A 45 -16.19 -7.81 -11.17
CA GLY A 45 -15.69 -7.43 -12.47
C GLY A 45 -16.69 -7.73 -13.61
N SER A 46 -16.86 -6.78 -14.52
CA SER A 46 -17.69 -7.00 -15.71
C SER A 46 -16.90 -7.63 -16.87
N GLY A 47 -17.56 -8.38 -17.75
CA GLY A 47 -16.89 -9.06 -18.88
C GLY A 47 -16.31 -10.44 -18.56
N GLY A 48 -16.56 -10.96 -17.35
CA GLY A 48 -16.25 -12.32 -16.91
C GLY A 48 -14.92 -12.43 -16.16
N SER A 49 -14.64 -13.63 -15.63
CA SER A 49 -13.57 -13.88 -14.66
C SER A 49 -12.16 -13.49 -15.10
N GLN A 50 -11.92 -13.32 -16.40
CA GLN A 50 -10.64 -12.85 -16.96
C GLN A 50 -10.38 -11.36 -16.69
N TYR A 51 -11.38 -10.61 -16.24
CA TYR A 51 -11.28 -9.20 -15.86
C TYR A 51 -11.52 -8.96 -14.36
N ASP A 52 -11.53 -10.03 -13.56
CA ASP A 52 -11.65 -9.90 -12.11
C ASP A 52 -10.25 -9.71 -11.51
N ILE A 53 -9.99 -8.56 -10.90
CA ILE A 53 -8.90 -8.35 -9.96
C ILE A 53 -9.30 -9.06 -8.66
N LYS A 54 -8.37 -9.80 -8.08
CA LYS A 54 -8.68 -10.63 -6.88
C LYS A 54 -7.87 -10.25 -5.68
N GLY A 55 -6.68 -9.70 -5.89
CA GLY A 55 -5.83 -9.30 -4.78
C GLY A 55 -4.69 -8.39 -5.19
N MET A 56 -4.26 -7.59 -4.23
CA MET A 56 -3.05 -6.81 -4.27
C MET A 56 -2.32 -7.01 -2.93
N ALA A 57 -1.02 -7.16 -3.00
CA ALA A 57 -0.18 -7.19 -1.81
C ALA A 57 0.99 -6.23 -1.99
N MET A 58 1.37 -5.58 -0.89
CA MET A 58 2.56 -4.72 -0.86
C MET A 58 3.51 -5.16 0.25
N SER A 59 4.81 -5.06 -0.01
CA SER A 59 5.88 -5.31 0.96
C SER A 59 6.97 -4.27 0.80
N VAL A 60 7.55 -3.84 1.92
CA VAL A 60 8.74 -2.98 1.93
C VAL A 60 9.89 -3.80 2.49
N GLN A 61 10.96 -3.96 1.71
CA GLN A 61 12.16 -4.69 2.12
C GLN A 61 13.38 -3.85 1.74
N GLY A 62 14.10 -3.36 2.76
CA GLY A 62 15.16 -2.37 2.57
C GLY A 62 14.68 -1.12 1.81
N ASP A 63 15.36 -0.82 0.71
CA ASP A 63 15.09 0.35 -0.13
C ASP A 63 14.12 0.09 -1.27
N LYS A 64 13.48 -1.09 -1.31
CA LYS A 64 12.52 -1.46 -2.36
C LYS A 64 11.11 -1.54 -1.81
N LEU A 65 10.17 -1.07 -2.62
CA LEU A 65 8.75 -1.36 -2.46
C LEU A 65 8.37 -2.40 -3.51
N PHE A 66 7.71 -3.46 -3.07
CA PHE A 66 7.23 -4.56 -3.89
C PHE A 66 5.71 -4.50 -3.94
N VAL A 67 5.16 -4.63 -5.14
CA VAL A 67 3.72 -4.78 -5.38
C VAL A 67 3.50 -6.10 -6.08
N ALA A 68 2.57 -6.90 -5.56
CA ALA A 68 2.07 -8.10 -6.20
C ALA A 68 0.59 -7.92 -6.49
N MET A 69 0.14 -8.45 -7.63
CA MET A 69 -1.26 -8.48 -8.01
C MET A 69 -1.64 -9.88 -8.45
N THR A 70 -2.91 -10.20 -8.29
CA THR A 70 -3.50 -11.44 -8.74
C THR A 70 -4.90 -11.21 -9.28
N GLY A 71 -5.25 -11.91 -10.35
CA GLY A 71 -6.54 -11.79 -11.00
C GLY A 71 -6.60 -12.56 -12.33
N GLY A 72 -7.77 -12.51 -12.96
CA GLY A 72 -7.98 -13.17 -14.24
C GLY A 72 -7.21 -12.54 -15.39
N THR A 73 -6.84 -11.26 -15.28
CA THR A 73 -6.16 -10.54 -16.35
C THR A 73 -4.66 -10.82 -16.33
N PRO A 74 -4.09 -11.45 -17.37
CA PRO A 74 -2.64 -11.63 -17.44
C PRO A 74 -1.93 -10.28 -17.61
N LEU A 75 -0.65 -10.21 -17.28
CA LEU A 75 0.14 -8.97 -17.42
C LEU A 75 0.17 -8.44 -18.86
N THR A 76 0.01 -9.32 -19.84
CA THR A 76 -0.06 -9.00 -21.28
C THR A 76 -1.45 -8.52 -21.73
N GLY A 77 -2.44 -8.46 -20.84
CA GLY A 77 -3.83 -8.16 -21.18
C GLY A 77 -4.56 -9.29 -21.90
N VAL A 78 -5.85 -9.09 -22.10
CA VAL A 78 -6.76 -10.01 -22.78
C VAL A 78 -7.09 -9.47 -24.16
N ASN A 79 -6.91 -10.30 -25.19
CA ASN A 79 -7.25 -9.92 -26.56
C ASN A 79 -8.73 -9.51 -26.68
N TYR A 80 -8.97 -8.32 -27.21
CA TYR A 80 -10.30 -7.78 -27.43
C TYR A 80 -10.28 -6.86 -28.65
N ALA A 81 -10.87 -7.32 -29.77
CA ALA A 81 -10.69 -6.65 -31.07
C ALA A 81 -11.19 -5.20 -31.10
N SER A 82 -12.15 -4.84 -30.26
CA SER A 82 -12.70 -3.48 -30.18
C SER A 82 -11.97 -2.59 -29.16
N ALA A 83 -10.94 -3.10 -28.49
CA ALA A 83 -10.10 -2.33 -27.57
C ALA A 83 -9.00 -1.61 -28.33
N GLN A 84 -8.52 -0.50 -27.77
CA GLN A 84 -7.38 0.18 -28.31
C GLN A 84 -6.15 -0.75 -28.23
N GLY A 85 -5.38 -0.86 -29.31
CA GLY A 85 -4.27 -1.81 -29.38
C GLY A 85 -4.68 -3.29 -29.43
N GLY A 86 -5.98 -3.60 -29.51
CA GLY A 86 -6.50 -4.97 -29.65
C GLY A 86 -6.47 -5.81 -28.37
N SER A 87 -6.24 -5.19 -27.21
CA SER A 87 -6.19 -5.85 -25.91
C SER A 87 -6.73 -4.95 -24.81
N ILE A 88 -7.39 -5.53 -23.81
CA ILE A 88 -7.74 -4.87 -22.56
C ILE A 88 -6.77 -5.35 -21.50
N GLY A 89 -5.95 -4.45 -20.97
CA GLY A 89 -4.96 -4.75 -19.95
C GLY A 89 -5.24 -4.09 -18.60
N TRP A 90 -4.18 -4.03 -17.81
CA TRP A 90 -4.12 -3.30 -16.55
C TRP A 90 -3.87 -1.82 -16.82
N GLY A 91 -4.58 -0.94 -16.11
CA GLY A 91 -4.21 0.47 -16.02
C GLY A 91 -2.93 0.67 -15.21
N ASP A 92 -2.64 1.92 -14.86
CA ASP A 92 -1.51 2.26 -14.01
C ASP A 92 -1.85 2.15 -12.53
N LEU A 93 -0.84 1.82 -11.71
CA LEU A 93 -0.98 1.89 -10.27
C LEU A 93 -0.65 3.31 -9.81
N PHE A 94 -1.62 4.00 -9.20
CA PHE A 94 -1.42 5.32 -8.64
C PHE A 94 -1.16 5.25 -7.14
N PHE A 95 -0.41 6.22 -6.62
CA PHE A 95 -0.23 6.48 -5.19
C PHE A 95 -0.58 7.93 -4.90
N ASN A 96 -1.47 8.14 -3.93
CA ASN A 96 -1.92 9.44 -3.47
C ASN A 96 -1.52 9.66 -2.01
N PHE A 97 -0.55 10.54 -1.79
CA PHE A 97 -0.06 10.95 -0.47
C PHE A 97 -0.66 12.28 0.02
N SER A 98 -1.51 12.91 -0.80
CA SER A 98 -1.93 14.30 -0.57
C SER A 98 -2.99 14.47 0.53
N GLY A 99 -3.67 13.37 0.90
CA GLY A 99 -4.86 13.40 1.74
C GLY A 99 -6.12 13.93 1.05
N LYS A 100 -6.05 14.30 -0.24
CA LYS A 100 -7.19 14.68 -1.07
C LYS A 100 -7.82 13.46 -1.74
N ASN A 101 -9.02 13.64 -2.28
CA ASN A 101 -9.60 12.69 -3.23
C ASN A 101 -8.71 12.58 -4.49
N PHE A 102 -8.90 11.51 -5.26
CA PHE A 102 -8.08 11.19 -6.43
C PHE A 102 -8.11 12.29 -7.49
N ASN A 103 -9.28 12.85 -7.77
CA ASN A 103 -9.45 13.84 -8.83
C ASN A 103 -8.74 15.16 -8.53
N ASP A 104 -8.85 15.64 -7.30
CA ASP A 104 -8.19 16.87 -6.85
C ASP A 104 -6.68 16.69 -6.78
N ALA A 105 -6.21 15.51 -6.34
CA ALA A 105 -4.79 15.17 -6.37
C ALA A 105 -4.26 15.09 -7.80
N ALA A 106 -4.99 14.47 -8.73
CA ALA A 106 -4.62 14.38 -10.14
C ALA A 106 -4.57 15.77 -10.80
N ALA A 107 -5.57 16.61 -10.57
CA ALA A 107 -5.64 17.96 -11.12
C ALA A 107 -4.50 18.86 -10.59
N ALA A 108 -4.08 18.63 -9.34
CA ALA A 108 -2.96 19.34 -8.73
C ALA A 108 -1.58 18.72 -9.03
N GLY A 109 -1.50 17.63 -9.81
CA GLY A 109 -0.25 16.92 -10.09
C GLY A 109 0.39 16.32 -8.83
N GLN A 110 -0.40 15.92 -7.84
CA GLN A 110 0.07 15.38 -6.56
C GLN A 110 0.07 13.85 -6.52
N LEU A 111 -0.26 13.20 -7.64
CA LEU A 111 -0.18 11.76 -7.77
C LEU A 111 1.24 11.32 -8.12
N PHE A 112 1.58 10.13 -7.64
CA PHE A 112 2.60 9.29 -8.23
C PHE A 112 1.91 8.16 -8.99
N GLY A 113 2.56 7.68 -10.06
CA GLY A 113 2.02 6.65 -10.91
C GLY A 113 3.09 5.65 -11.30
N VAL A 114 2.71 4.39 -11.43
CA VAL A 114 3.60 3.32 -11.85
C VAL A 114 3.03 2.67 -13.09
N ARG A 115 3.77 2.83 -14.18
CA ARG A 115 3.49 2.15 -15.45
C ARG A 115 4.30 0.87 -15.49
N PHE A 116 3.64 -0.27 -15.32
CA PHE A 116 4.28 -1.59 -15.18
C PHE A 116 3.92 -2.57 -16.30
N ALA A 117 2.72 -2.47 -16.89
CA ALA A 117 2.29 -3.37 -17.97
C ALA A 117 2.69 -2.77 -19.33
N SER A 118 3.35 -3.53 -20.20
CA SER A 118 3.77 -2.98 -21.51
C SER A 118 2.61 -2.72 -22.47
N THR A 119 1.49 -3.44 -22.31
CA THR A 119 0.32 -3.40 -23.21
C THR A 119 -0.69 -2.31 -22.89
N ASN A 120 -0.48 -1.55 -21.81
CA ASN A 120 -1.39 -0.50 -21.37
C ASN A 120 -1.31 0.76 -22.30
N ASP A 121 -2.34 1.58 -22.33
CA ASP A 121 -2.54 2.74 -23.19
C ASP A 121 -2.03 4.09 -22.63
N SER A 122 -1.36 4.09 -21.46
CA SER A 122 -0.66 5.26 -20.91
C SER A 122 0.22 5.92 -21.96
N LYS A 123 0.37 7.24 -21.85
CA LYS A 123 1.18 8.04 -22.78
C LYS A 123 2.65 8.13 -22.36
N VAL A 124 3.06 7.31 -21.40
CA VAL A 124 4.42 7.23 -20.85
C VAL A 124 4.94 5.79 -20.95
N GLY A 125 6.27 5.64 -20.93
CA GLY A 125 6.93 4.32 -20.89
C GLY A 125 6.85 3.65 -19.52
N LEU A 126 7.46 2.47 -19.41
CA LEU A 126 7.58 1.77 -18.12
C LEU A 126 8.39 2.60 -17.12
N GLY A 127 7.91 2.68 -15.88
CA GLY A 127 8.59 3.39 -14.79
C GLY A 127 7.67 3.91 -13.69
N VAL A 128 8.30 4.55 -12.71
CA VAL A 128 7.64 5.31 -11.65
C VAL A 128 7.70 6.79 -12.02
N TYR A 129 6.58 7.47 -11.86
CA TYR A 129 6.38 8.86 -12.25
C TYR A 129 5.89 9.68 -11.07
N SER A 130 6.39 10.91 -10.96
CA SER A 130 5.89 11.95 -10.05
C SER A 130 5.20 13.06 -10.84
N GLY A 131 4.42 13.90 -10.16
CA GLY A 131 3.74 15.00 -10.83
C GLY A 131 2.64 14.52 -11.78
N VAL A 132 2.04 13.36 -11.50
CA VAL A 132 1.23 12.63 -12.47
C VAL A 132 -0.10 13.31 -12.73
N GLN A 133 -0.41 13.52 -14.01
CA GLN A 133 -1.76 13.79 -14.48
C GLN A 133 -2.36 12.49 -15.01
N ALA A 134 -3.43 12.03 -14.36
CA ALA A 134 -4.16 10.84 -14.77
C ALA A 134 -5.24 11.18 -15.81
N THR A 135 -5.48 10.26 -16.75
CA THR A 135 -6.54 10.32 -17.75
C THR A 135 -7.28 8.98 -17.84
N SER A 136 -8.39 8.97 -18.57
CA SER A 136 -9.20 7.78 -18.81
C SER A 136 -8.95 7.23 -20.21
N VAL A 137 -8.82 5.91 -20.30
CA VAL A 137 -8.90 5.14 -21.55
C VAL A 137 -10.07 4.15 -21.54
N ALA A 138 -10.97 4.27 -20.57
CA ALA A 138 -12.04 3.30 -20.33
C ALA A 138 -12.96 3.12 -21.53
N LEU A 139 -13.45 4.21 -22.11
CA LEU A 139 -14.36 4.15 -23.26
C LEU A 139 -13.68 3.64 -24.53
N GLN A 140 -12.39 3.97 -24.72
CA GLN A 140 -11.57 3.49 -25.84
C GLN A 140 -11.38 1.97 -25.77
N ASN A 141 -11.45 1.41 -24.55
CA ASN A 141 -11.34 -0.02 -24.29
C ASN A 141 -12.70 -0.69 -24.06
N SER A 142 -13.77 -0.16 -24.67
CA SER A 142 -15.14 -0.72 -24.60
C SER A 142 -15.69 -0.83 -23.17
N GLY A 143 -15.24 0.08 -22.31
CA GLY A 143 -15.54 0.11 -20.89
C GLY A 143 -16.61 1.10 -20.47
N TYR A 144 -16.52 1.53 -19.22
CA TYR A 144 -17.47 2.46 -18.61
C TYR A 144 -16.99 3.91 -18.69
N GLY A 145 -17.92 4.82 -18.95
CA GLY A 145 -17.65 6.26 -18.95
C GLY A 145 -17.53 6.85 -17.55
N SER A 146 -18.07 6.20 -16.52
CA SER A 146 -17.99 6.62 -15.12
C SER A 146 -18.23 5.46 -14.15
N LEU A 147 -17.86 5.66 -12.89
CA LEU A 147 -18.13 4.69 -11.82
C LEU A 147 -19.63 4.57 -11.52
N ASP A 148 -20.40 5.66 -11.63
CA ASP A 148 -21.85 5.59 -11.48
C ASP A 148 -22.51 4.76 -12.58
N GLN A 149 -21.97 4.78 -13.80
CA GLN A 149 -22.43 3.90 -14.88
C GLN A 149 -22.10 2.43 -14.56
N TYR A 150 -20.90 2.14 -14.09
CA TYR A 150 -20.50 0.79 -13.66
C TYR A 150 -21.42 0.26 -12.55
N TYR A 151 -21.57 1.02 -11.46
CA TYR A 151 -22.41 0.67 -10.30
C TYR A 151 -23.92 0.71 -10.55
N SER A 152 -24.38 1.20 -11.70
CA SER A 152 -25.80 1.11 -12.08
C SER A 152 -26.23 -0.34 -12.33
N HIS A 153 -25.27 -1.24 -12.58
CA HIS A 153 -25.51 -2.68 -12.66
C HIS A 153 -25.42 -3.32 -11.27
N SER A 154 -26.51 -3.92 -10.81
CA SER A 154 -26.59 -4.55 -9.47
C SER A 154 -25.60 -5.69 -9.26
N ALA A 155 -25.17 -6.38 -10.32
CA ALA A 155 -24.18 -7.46 -10.25
C ALA A 155 -22.79 -6.98 -9.78
N PHE A 156 -22.47 -5.70 -10.02
CA PHE A 156 -21.16 -5.11 -9.74
C PHE A 156 -21.22 -4.11 -8.57
N ASN A 157 -22.42 -3.80 -8.07
CA ASN A 157 -22.59 -2.96 -6.88
C ASN A 157 -22.53 -3.80 -5.60
N LYS A 158 -21.34 -4.31 -5.29
CA LYS A 158 -21.09 -5.12 -4.10
C LYS A 158 -20.24 -4.37 -3.07
N GLN A 159 -20.30 -4.83 -1.82
CA GLN A 159 -19.33 -4.40 -0.83
C GLN A 159 -17.93 -4.88 -1.24
N ASN A 160 -16.93 -4.03 -1.02
CA ASN A 160 -15.53 -4.25 -1.39
C ASN A 160 -15.28 -4.39 -2.88
N THR A 161 -16.13 -3.79 -3.74
CA THR A 161 -15.93 -3.82 -5.20
C THR A 161 -14.62 -3.16 -5.67
N GLN A 162 -13.98 -2.40 -4.77
CA GLN A 162 -12.72 -1.72 -5.04
C GLN A 162 -11.69 -2.12 -4.00
N GLY A 163 -11.81 -3.35 -3.48
CA GLY A 163 -11.12 -3.80 -2.28
C GLY A 163 -11.61 -3.18 -0.96
N THR A 164 -11.05 -3.66 0.16
CA THR A 164 -11.52 -3.27 1.50
C THR A 164 -11.12 -1.86 1.92
N ALA A 165 -10.12 -1.25 1.27
CA ALA A 165 -9.71 0.12 1.52
C ALA A 165 -10.80 1.14 1.13
N LEU A 166 -11.61 0.82 0.11
CA LEU A 166 -12.79 1.58 -0.31
C LEU A 166 -14.01 0.65 -0.37
N ALA A 167 -14.40 0.14 0.79
CA ALA A 167 -15.37 -0.95 0.93
C ALA A 167 -16.80 -0.66 0.42
N THR A 168 -17.18 0.60 0.23
CA THR A 168 -18.56 0.97 -0.15
C THR A 168 -18.58 1.89 -1.36
N ARG A 169 -19.64 1.82 -2.15
CA ARG A 169 -19.87 2.75 -3.28
C ARG A 169 -19.75 4.22 -2.87
N ASN A 170 -20.23 4.59 -1.68
CA ASN A 170 -20.11 5.97 -1.21
C ASN A 170 -18.64 6.36 -1.00
N ALA A 171 -17.83 5.52 -0.33
CA ALA A 171 -16.40 5.77 -0.16
C ALA A 171 -15.65 5.84 -1.50
N VAL A 172 -16.03 4.99 -2.45
CA VAL A 172 -15.50 4.98 -3.82
C VAL A 172 -15.85 6.30 -4.54
N ASN A 173 -17.12 6.73 -4.47
CA ASN A 173 -17.58 7.96 -5.09
C ASN A 173 -16.95 9.21 -4.43
N ASP A 174 -16.77 9.22 -3.12
CA ASP A 174 -16.11 10.30 -2.39
C ASP A 174 -14.63 10.43 -2.78
N TYR A 175 -13.96 9.30 -3.05
CA TYR A 175 -12.54 9.29 -3.41
C TYR A 175 -12.28 9.52 -4.90
N TYR A 176 -13.04 8.90 -5.80
CA TYR A 176 -12.79 9.00 -7.24
C TYR A 176 -13.71 9.97 -7.99
N GLY A 177 -14.84 10.37 -7.39
CA GLY A 177 -15.91 11.10 -8.07
C GLY A 177 -16.74 10.19 -8.98
N GLY A 178 -17.96 9.83 -8.54
CA GLY A 178 -18.81 8.83 -9.21
C GLY A 178 -19.19 9.14 -10.66
N ALA A 179 -19.52 10.40 -10.97
CA ALA A 179 -20.01 10.82 -12.28
C ALA A 179 -18.89 11.17 -13.29
N GLY A 180 -17.65 11.31 -12.82
CA GLY A 180 -16.50 11.65 -13.66
C GLY A 180 -15.97 10.46 -14.45
N SER A 181 -15.08 10.73 -15.40
CA SER A 181 -14.37 9.67 -16.12
C SER A 181 -13.44 8.87 -15.20
N ILE A 182 -13.35 7.56 -15.45
CA ILE A 182 -12.49 6.65 -14.69
C ILE A 182 -11.04 6.89 -15.10
N LYS A 183 -10.29 7.66 -14.31
CA LYS A 183 -8.89 7.99 -14.57
C LYS A 183 -7.98 6.81 -14.20
N ASN A 184 -7.66 5.99 -15.19
CA ASN A 184 -6.99 4.71 -15.01
C ASN A 184 -5.59 4.62 -15.63
N VAL A 185 -5.13 5.64 -16.36
CA VAL A 185 -3.77 5.66 -16.93
C VAL A 185 -3.09 7.02 -16.80
N ILE A 186 -1.77 7.03 -16.85
CA ILE A 186 -0.91 8.20 -16.79
C ILE A 186 -0.94 8.88 -18.16
N ASN A 187 -1.36 10.14 -18.17
CA ASN A 187 -1.25 11.02 -19.33
C ASN A 187 0.13 11.65 -19.41
N SER A 188 0.63 12.16 -18.28
CA SER A 188 1.93 12.81 -18.18
C SER A 188 2.47 12.76 -16.75
N GLY A 189 3.78 12.96 -16.63
CA GLY A 189 4.52 12.99 -15.37
C GLY A 189 6.02 12.96 -15.63
N SER A 190 6.81 13.16 -14.58
CA SER A 190 8.26 13.07 -14.62
C SER A 190 8.71 11.71 -14.12
N LYS A 191 9.46 10.95 -14.93
CA LYS A 191 10.00 9.65 -14.50
C LYS A 191 11.02 9.86 -13.38
N VAL A 192 10.85 9.15 -12.27
CA VAL A 192 11.69 9.24 -11.06
C VAL A 192 12.37 7.93 -10.71
N SER A 193 11.93 6.79 -11.25
CA SER A 193 12.57 5.50 -11.07
C SER A 193 12.15 4.51 -12.16
N ASP A 194 12.89 3.43 -12.31
CA ASP A 194 12.54 2.28 -13.13
C ASP A 194 11.71 1.26 -12.33
N VAL A 195 11.02 0.38 -13.05
CA VAL A 195 10.31 -0.77 -12.47
C VAL A 195 11.02 -2.06 -12.86
N SER A 196 11.11 -2.99 -11.92
CA SER A 196 11.61 -4.35 -12.14
C SER A 196 10.44 -5.31 -12.05
N LEU A 197 10.10 -5.98 -13.14
CA LEU A 197 9.01 -6.95 -13.18
C LEU A 197 9.37 -8.24 -12.42
N LEU A 198 8.39 -8.82 -11.75
CA LEU A 198 8.54 -10.02 -10.94
C LEU A 198 7.52 -11.08 -11.37
N SER A 199 8.02 -12.29 -11.59
CA SER A 199 7.17 -13.46 -11.83
C SER A 199 6.51 -13.93 -10.53
N ALA A 200 5.48 -14.77 -10.65
CA ALA A 200 4.90 -15.49 -9.52
C ALA A 200 5.95 -16.25 -8.69
N GLN A 201 6.93 -16.86 -9.36
CA GLN A 201 8.01 -17.61 -8.70
C GLN A 201 8.90 -16.69 -7.86
N ASN A 202 9.30 -15.52 -8.39
CA ASN A 202 10.09 -14.55 -7.66
C ASN A 202 9.35 -14.07 -6.41
N LEU A 203 8.06 -13.78 -6.54
CA LEU A 203 7.22 -13.32 -5.43
C LEU A 203 6.99 -14.41 -4.36
N SER A 204 6.75 -15.65 -4.78
CA SER A 204 6.60 -16.78 -3.86
C SER A 204 7.87 -17.05 -3.06
N ALA A 205 9.05 -16.93 -3.70
CA ALA A 205 10.34 -17.03 -3.02
C ALA A 205 10.54 -15.91 -1.97
N MET A 206 9.86 -14.78 -2.13
CA MET A 206 9.81 -13.67 -1.15
C MET A 206 8.72 -13.85 -0.08
N GLY A 207 8.08 -15.02 -0.01
CA GLY A 207 7.06 -15.33 0.99
C GLY A 207 5.67 -14.79 0.68
N LEU A 208 5.40 -14.31 -0.55
CA LEU A 208 4.04 -13.96 -0.98
C LEU A 208 3.16 -15.22 -0.97
N SER A 209 1.98 -15.12 -0.38
CA SER A 209 0.97 -16.17 -0.37
C SER A 209 -0.42 -15.57 -0.36
N PHE A 210 -1.04 -15.40 -1.53
CA PHE A 210 -2.46 -15.08 -1.63
C PHE A 210 -3.31 -16.27 -1.13
N GLY A 211 -4.38 -15.97 -0.40
CA GLY A 211 -5.33 -16.97 0.09
C GLY A 211 -6.55 -17.15 -0.83
N GLY A 212 -7.24 -18.28 -0.68
CA GLY A 212 -8.55 -18.51 -1.29
C GLY A 212 -8.55 -18.46 -2.81
N GLY A 213 -9.58 -17.84 -3.39
CA GLY A 213 -9.77 -17.74 -4.84
C GLY A 213 -8.69 -16.94 -5.57
N ALA A 214 -7.86 -16.17 -4.86
CA ALA A 214 -6.82 -15.34 -5.43
C ALA A 214 -5.48 -16.09 -5.67
N ALA A 215 -5.34 -17.33 -5.16
CA ALA A 215 -4.11 -18.11 -5.26
C ALA A 215 -3.92 -18.87 -6.59
N ASN A 216 -4.99 -19.03 -7.38
CA ASN A 216 -5.02 -19.90 -8.57
C ASN A 216 -5.10 -19.13 -9.90
N ASP A 217 -4.68 -17.87 -9.88
CA ASP A 217 -4.83 -16.94 -11.01
C ASP A 217 -3.48 -16.46 -11.54
N ASN A 218 -3.52 -15.50 -12.48
CA ASN A 218 -2.31 -14.83 -12.94
C ASN A 218 -1.71 -14.02 -11.79
N ILE A 219 -0.58 -14.48 -11.26
CA ILE A 219 0.18 -13.77 -10.23
C ILE A 219 1.41 -13.15 -10.88
N PHE A 220 1.57 -11.86 -10.69
CA PHE A 220 2.76 -11.12 -11.11
C PHE A 220 2.94 -9.90 -10.21
N GLY A 221 4.05 -9.20 -10.39
CA GLY A 221 4.31 -8.01 -9.61
C GLY A 221 5.43 -7.19 -10.19
N PHE A 222 5.83 -6.20 -9.43
CA PHE A 222 6.95 -5.35 -9.75
C PHE A 222 7.56 -4.77 -8.47
N SER A 223 8.78 -4.27 -8.60
CA SER A 223 9.42 -3.47 -7.55
C SER A 223 10.07 -2.23 -8.12
N PHE A 224 10.28 -1.25 -7.25
CA PHE A 224 10.99 -0.01 -7.56
C PHE A 224 11.65 0.54 -6.31
N ASP A 225 12.52 1.55 -6.48
CA ASP A 225 13.16 2.23 -5.35
C ASP A 225 12.14 2.98 -4.51
N ARG A 226 12.03 2.63 -3.24
CA ARG A 226 11.11 3.26 -2.29
C ARG A 226 11.35 4.76 -2.17
N GLY A 227 12.60 5.21 -2.34
CA GLY A 227 12.98 6.62 -2.39
C GLY A 227 12.35 7.41 -3.56
N ALA A 228 11.73 6.74 -4.53
CA ALA A 228 10.96 7.36 -5.59
C ALA A 228 9.61 7.92 -5.11
N LEU A 229 9.14 7.49 -3.92
CA LEU A 229 7.90 7.97 -3.31
C LEU A 229 8.17 8.82 -2.06
N PRO A 230 7.25 9.74 -1.72
CA PRO A 230 7.27 10.41 -0.43
C PRO A 230 7.14 9.42 0.72
N GLY A 231 7.69 9.77 1.88
CA GLY A 231 7.40 9.09 3.14
C GLY A 231 5.97 9.38 3.60
N GLY A 232 5.28 8.38 4.16
CA GLY A 232 3.99 8.57 4.84
C GLY A 232 2.90 7.60 4.38
N SER A 233 1.68 7.87 4.84
CA SER A 233 0.48 7.13 4.45
C SER A 233 0.05 7.49 3.03
N PHE A 234 -0.47 6.51 2.30
CA PHE A 234 -1.02 6.70 0.97
C PHE A 234 -2.30 5.89 0.76
N MET A 235 -3.11 6.34 -0.18
CA MET A 235 -4.08 5.51 -0.88
C MET A 235 -3.50 5.17 -2.25
N ALA A 236 -3.37 3.89 -2.55
CA ALA A 236 -2.98 3.40 -3.86
C ALA A 236 -4.19 2.81 -4.58
N ASN A 237 -4.21 2.88 -5.90
CA ASN A 237 -5.29 2.29 -6.67
C ASN A 237 -4.87 1.92 -8.10
N VAL A 238 -5.50 0.88 -8.62
CA VAL A 238 -5.36 0.42 -10.00
C VAL A 238 -6.73 0.06 -10.53
N PHE A 239 -6.96 0.34 -11.81
CA PHE A 239 -8.13 -0.09 -12.57
C PHE A 239 -7.67 -0.96 -13.73
N LEU A 240 -8.53 -1.83 -14.26
CA LEU A 240 -8.34 -2.32 -15.62
C LEU A 240 -8.62 -1.20 -16.63
N GLU A 241 -8.10 -1.35 -17.85
CA GLU A 241 -8.14 -0.28 -18.85
C GLU A 241 -9.54 0.09 -19.32
N CYS A 242 -10.50 -0.83 -19.24
CA CYS A 242 -11.91 -0.56 -19.51
C CYS A 242 -12.70 -0.11 -18.26
N GLY A 243 -12.04 0.00 -17.10
CA GLY A 243 -12.68 0.45 -15.85
C GLY A 243 -13.81 -0.47 -15.37
N ASN A 244 -13.77 -1.74 -15.77
CA ASN A 244 -14.73 -2.77 -15.39
C ASN A 244 -14.38 -3.49 -14.09
N ASP A 245 -13.21 -3.18 -13.52
CA ASP A 245 -12.80 -3.61 -12.20
C ASP A 245 -11.65 -2.73 -11.68
N ALA A 246 -11.46 -2.68 -10.37
CA ALA A 246 -10.39 -1.94 -9.73
C ALA A 246 -10.10 -2.40 -8.30
N MET A 247 -8.93 -2.04 -7.80
CA MET A 247 -8.58 -2.25 -6.40
C MET A 247 -7.92 -1.02 -5.80
N ALA A 248 -8.31 -0.70 -4.57
CA ALA A 248 -7.69 0.29 -3.72
C ALA A 248 -6.93 -0.36 -2.55
N PHE A 249 -5.84 0.29 -2.15
CA PHE A 249 -4.95 -0.19 -1.10
C PHE A 249 -4.52 0.98 -0.22
N SER A 250 -4.86 0.93 1.07
CA SER A 250 -4.33 1.86 2.07
C SER A 250 -3.02 1.34 2.62
N GLY A 251 -1.96 2.14 2.55
CA GLY A 251 -0.62 1.72 2.98
C GLY A 251 0.22 2.85 3.57
N SER A 252 1.47 2.52 3.89
CA SER A 252 2.49 3.47 4.31
C SER A 252 3.82 3.10 3.66
N SER A 253 4.56 4.10 3.19
CA SER A 253 5.90 3.93 2.61
C SER A 253 7.02 3.92 3.67
N ALA A 254 6.66 4.00 4.96
CA ALA A 254 7.60 3.82 6.05
C ALA A 254 8.15 2.39 6.08
N ALA A 255 9.45 2.22 6.31
CA ALA A 255 10.04 0.91 6.49
C ALA A 255 9.38 0.22 7.71
N ALA A 256 9.08 -1.07 7.58
CA ALA A 256 8.74 -1.88 8.74
C ALA A 256 9.95 -1.89 9.70
N PRO A 257 9.75 -1.83 11.03
CA PRO A 257 10.87 -1.94 11.97
C PRO A 257 11.62 -3.26 11.74
N GLU A 258 12.91 -3.19 11.46
CA GLU A 258 13.77 -4.37 11.31
C GLU A 258 13.68 -5.24 12.58
N PRO A 259 13.57 -6.58 12.48
CA PRO A 259 13.41 -7.50 13.61
C PRO A 259 14.48 -7.34 14.71
N THR A 260 15.68 -6.88 14.34
CA THR A 260 16.80 -6.61 15.27
C THR A 260 16.47 -5.53 16.29
N THR A 261 15.65 -4.55 15.93
CA THR A 261 15.19 -3.47 16.82
C THR A 261 14.27 -4.02 17.91
N MET A 262 13.45 -5.03 17.58
CA MET A 262 12.59 -5.72 18.54
C MET A 262 13.37 -6.67 19.48
N ALA A 263 14.43 -7.31 18.97
CA ALA A 263 15.31 -8.14 19.80
C ALA A 263 16.04 -7.30 20.88
N GLY A 264 16.49 -6.08 20.55
CA GLY A 264 17.09 -5.15 21.50
C GLY A 264 16.13 -4.71 22.62
N ALA A 265 14.86 -4.45 22.29
CA ALA A 265 13.84 -4.10 23.28
C ALA A 265 13.50 -5.28 24.23
N ALA A 266 13.46 -6.51 23.72
CA ALA A 266 13.23 -7.70 24.53
C ALA A 266 14.39 -7.97 25.52
N LEU A 267 15.64 -7.72 25.12
CA LEU A 267 16.81 -7.83 25.99
C LEU A 267 16.81 -6.76 27.10
N GLY A 268 16.38 -5.53 26.79
CA GLY A 268 16.25 -4.45 27.78
C GLY A 268 15.24 -4.77 28.89
N ILE A 269 14.08 -5.35 28.53
CA ILE A 269 13.04 -5.75 29.51
C ILE A 269 13.53 -6.94 30.36
N ALA A 270 14.23 -7.90 29.76
CA ALA A 270 14.83 -9.02 30.50
C ALA A 270 15.90 -8.56 31.50
N ALA A 271 16.72 -7.57 31.16
CA ALA A 271 17.72 -6.99 32.07
C ALA A 271 17.07 -6.27 33.27
N ILE A 272 16.01 -5.49 33.05
CA ILE A 272 15.28 -4.79 34.12
C ILE A 272 14.53 -5.79 35.02
N GLY A 273 13.93 -6.82 34.43
CA GLY A 273 13.28 -7.92 35.17
C GLY A 273 14.26 -8.74 36.00
N GLY A 274 15.44 -9.05 35.45
CA GLY A 274 16.53 -9.74 36.13
C GLY A 274 17.08 -8.96 37.34
N LEU A 275 17.27 -7.64 37.19
CA LEU A 275 17.73 -6.76 38.27
C LEU A 275 16.72 -6.64 39.41
N LYS A 276 15.41 -6.57 39.11
CA LYS A 276 14.34 -6.58 40.14
C LYS A 276 14.28 -7.90 40.90
N ARG A 277 14.48 -9.04 40.22
CA ARG A 277 14.47 -10.37 40.85
C ARG A 277 15.72 -10.62 41.72
N ALA A 278 16.88 -10.14 41.28
CA ALA A 278 18.13 -10.22 42.05
C ALA A 278 18.08 -9.39 43.34
N ARG A 279 17.48 -8.18 43.30
CA ARG A 279 17.28 -7.34 44.49
C ARG A 279 16.35 -7.97 45.53
N ARG A 280 15.25 -8.60 45.10
CA ARG A 280 14.33 -9.31 46.01
C ARG A 280 14.98 -10.52 46.68
N ARG A 281 15.84 -11.26 45.98
CA ARG A 281 16.59 -12.39 46.56
C ARG A 281 17.61 -11.96 47.63
N LYS A 282 18.28 -10.82 47.44
CA LYS A 282 19.19 -10.27 48.46
C LYS A 282 18.47 -9.79 49.72
N GLN A 283 17.24 -9.28 49.59
CA GLN A 283 16.43 -8.84 50.74
C GLN A 283 15.86 -10.01 51.54
N ALA A 284 15.49 -11.11 50.89
CA ALA A 284 14.98 -12.32 51.57
C ALA A 284 16.07 -13.19 52.22
N ALA A 285 17.35 -12.98 51.88
CA ALA A 285 18.48 -13.68 52.49
C ALA A 285 19.11 -12.90 53.68
N ALA A 286 18.57 -11.73 53.99
CA ALA A 286 19.03 -10.85 55.08
C ALA A 286 18.01 -10.75 56.24
N SER A 287 16.98 -11.62 56.22
CA SER A 287 15.96 -11.82 57.25
C SER A 287 16.05 -13.25 57.77
#